data_AF-A0A838S5J6-F1
#
_entry.id   AF-A0A838S5J6-F1
#
_cell.length_a   1.000
_cell.length_b   1.000
_cell.length_c   1.000
_cell.angle_alpha   90.00
_cell.angle_beta   90.00
_cell.angle_gamma   90.00
#
_symmetry.space_group_name_H-M   'P 1'
#
loop_
_entity.id
_entity.type
_entity.pdbx_description
1 polymer ?
#
loop_
_entity_poly.entity_id
_entity_poly.type
_entity_poly.pdbx_seq_one_letter_code
_entity_poly.pdbx_strand_id
1 'polypeptide(L)'
;MPPVTALERDFPAAVLSRIGEHESWRKEIHRPATSTHKWWAKRLGSIFRGILTAAVTEDEAAALQAYRSATRLRGLTVFDPFAGSGTTVVEAAKLGARVVSWDINPVATLVQRQAVQRWDISELERAYKLVEERCRAEIDRVHRTESGETVLYYFWVAVAACPVCHADTRLFSTHVFSQNAYPKRVPAARIVCPVCLDVMLGRYDFDELTCRNGHRVTRSGAVTRSTMTCPDRHTSKVLDALAGEAPRSEMYAKLVLGFNGKKRYEPITEFDRSLYAECSGLLQQQESELVLPLGELDHGENTRQAIRWGFTKWRQFFNDRQLYSLGLLASAIRDLSVGAAEREALAALFSGTLEFNNMFCSFKGEGTGAVRHMFSHHVLKPERTPLEAHPWGTPASSGSFSTLFQSRLLRAQVYKLAPTDQLLKAEGVVRTAGLSLPTEATVADVWPAAGLTPGTMYLRTGDSSRTDLPDESIDLIVTDPPYMDNVHYSELADFFHAWLRELVP
;
A
#
# COMPACT_ATOMS: atom_id res chain seq x y z
N MET A 1 13.26 23.10 36.45
CA MET A 1 12.85 23.24 35.04
C MET A 1 13.82 22.42 34.20
N PRO A 2 13.35 21.67 33.19
CA PRO A 2 14.26 21.01 32.26
C PRO A 2 15.18 22.07 31.61
N PRO A 3 16.43 21.70 31.27
CA PRO A 3 17.35 22.61 30.59
C PRO A 3 16.74 23.05 29.26
N VAL A 4 16.90 24.34 28.93
CA VAL A 4 16.49 24.86 27.62
C VAL A 4 17.55 24.46 26.60
N THR A 5 17.12 23.84 25.50
CA THR A 5 18.01 23.27 24.48
C THR A 5 17.87 24.03 23.16
N ALA A 6 18.66 23.63 22.17
CA ALA A 6 18.55 24.12 20.81
C ALA A 6 17.16 23.85 20.22
N LEU A 7 16.43 22.83 20.69
CA LEU A 7 15.08 22.54 20.21
C LEU A 7 14.11 23.70 20.47
N GLU A 8 14.18 24.33 21.65
CA GLU A 8 13.27 25.41 22.04
C GLU A 8 13.70 26.78 21.50
N ARG A 9 15.00 27.03 21.36
CA ARG A 9 15.53 28.37 21.06
C ARG A 9 16.06 28.52 19.64
N ASP A 10 16.82 27.54 19.18
CA ASP A 10 17.76 27.68 18.06
C ASP A 10 17.70 26.45 17.13
N PHE A 11 16.48 25.99 16.81
CA PHE A 11 16.29 24.81 15.98
C PHE A 11 16.79 25.06 14.54
N PRO A 12 17.66 24.20 13.94
CA PRO A 12 18.25 24.42 12.62
C PRO A 12 17.28 24.21 11.44
N ALA A 13 16.16 24.91 11.45
CA ALA A 13 15.03 24.73 10.56
C ALA A 13 15.40 24.90 9.09
N ALA A 14 16.22 25.91 8.74
CA ALA A 14 16.56 26.20 7.36
C ALA A 14 17.36 25.07 6.69
N VAL A 15 18.37 24.54 7.39
CA VAL A 15 19.19 23.43 6.90
C VAL A 15 18.38 22.15 6.83
N LEU A 16 17.64 21.82 7.90
CA LEU A 16 16.85 20.59 7.96
C LEU A 16 15.70 20.59 6.94
N SER A 17 15.09 21.74 6.65
CA SER A 17 14.04 21.86 5.63
C SER A 17 14.55 21.50 4.24
N ARG A 18 15.74 21.97 3.85
CA ARG A 18 16.35 21.62 2.55
C ARG A 18 16.64 20.13 2.43
N ILE A 19 17.10 19.51 3.52
CA ILE A 19 17.33 18.06 3.57
C ILE A 19 16.00 17.31 3.50
N GLY A 20 15.01 17.75 4.26
CA GLY A 20 13.67 17.19 4.32
C GLY A 20 12.94 17.25 2.97
N GLU A 21 13.04 18.36 2.25
CA GLU A 21 12.44 18.52 0.92
C GLU A 21 12.97 17.45 -0.05
N HIS A 22 14.30 17.27 -0.11
CA HIS A 22 14.91 16.23 -0.93
C HIS A 22 14.47 14.82 -0.50
N GLU A 23 14.44 14.54 0.81
CA GLU A 23 13.97 13.25 1.33
C GLU A 23 12.49 12.98 0.97
N SER A 24 11.66 14.02 0.93
CA SER A 24 10.21 13.92 0.71
C SER A 24 9.84 13.37 -0.66
N TRP A 25 10.70 13.56 -1.68
CA TRP A 25 10.42 13.12 -3.05
C TRP A 25 10.39 11.61 -3.20
N ARG A 26 11.21 10.88 -2.43
CA ARG A 26 11.34 9.41 -2.51
C ARG A 26 11.55 8.80 -1.12
N LYS A 27 10.61 9.01 -0.20
CA LYS A 27 10.70 8.54 1.20
C LYS A 27 11.04 7.05 1.32
N GLU A 28 10.46 6.20 0.48
CA GLU A 28 10.72 4.76 0.44
C GLU A 28 12.15 4.41 0.00
N ILE A 29 12.81 5.32 -0.70
CA ILE A 29 14.21 5.17 -1.08
C ILE A 29 15.17 5.56 0.04
N HIS A 30 14.84 6.62 0.77
CA HIS A 30 15.70 7.22 1.80
C HIS A 30 15.46 6.64 3.20
N ARG A 31 14.26 6.12 3.47
CA ARG A 31 13.84 5.46 4.72
C ARG A 31 13.01 4.20 4.39
N PRO A 32 13.65 3.14 3.87
CA PRO A 32 12.95 1.91 3.49
C PRO A 32 12.38 1.17 4.71
N ALA A 33 13.02 1.24 5.89
CA ALA A 33 12.55 0.58 7.11
C ALA A 33 11.12 0.99 7.50
N THR A 34 10.82 2.29 7.51
CA THR A 34 9.44 2.79 7.77
C THR A 34 8.54 2.70 6.54
N SER A 35 8.99 2.07 5.45
CA SER A 35 8.29 1.99 4.16
C SER A 35 8.01 0.56 3.68
N THR A 36 8.05 -0.40 4.61
CA THR A 36 7.60 -1.79 4.42
C THR A 36 6.10 -1.87 4.13
N HIS A 37 5.31 -1.02 4.78
CA HIS A 37 3.86 -0.95 4.64
C HIS A 37 3.36 0.48 4.39
N LYS A 38 2.10 0.60 3.95
CA LYS A 38 1.41 1.88 3.81
C LYS A 38 1.04 2.44 5.18
N TRP A 39 1.43 3.68 5.41
CA TRP A 39 0.89 4.53 6.46
C TRP A 39 0.89 5.97 5.94
N TRP A 40 -0.18 6.70 6.16
CA TRP A 40 -0.41 8.00 5.52
C TRP A 40 0.35 9.14 6.19
N ALA A 41 0.47 9.12 7.52
CA ALA A 41 1.09 10.18 8.32
C ALA A 41 2.64 10.09 8.38
N LYS A 42 3.30 9.60 7.33
CA LYS A 42 4.75 9.33 7.38
C LYS A 42 5.59 10.62 7.36
N ARG A 43 6.26 10.88 8.48
CA ARG A 43 7.20 11.99 8.67
C ARG A 43 8.60 11.68 8.16
N LEU A 44 9.37 12.75 7.99
CA LEU A 44 10.71 12.71 7.42
C LEU A 44 11.72 12.39 8.52
N GLY A 45 12.53 11.35 8.30
CA GLY A 45 13.55 10.92 9.26
C GLY A 45 14.64 11.97 9.45
N SER A 46 14.97 12.77 8.44
CA SER A 46 15.93 13.87 8.59
C SER A 46 15.46 14.93 9.59
N ILE A 47 14.16 15.24 9.60
CA ILE A 47 13.58 16.19 10.55
C ILE A 47 13.60 15.61 11.96
N PHE A 48 13.20 14.35 12.14
CA PHE A 48 13.16 13.69 13.45
C PHE A 48 14.56 13.45 14.03
N ARG A 49 15.56 13.11 13.20
CA ARG A 49 16.96 13.11 13.63
C ARG A 49 17.38 14.50 14.12
N GLY A 50 16.99 15.55 13.40
CA GLY A 50 17.24 16.94 13.78
C GLY A 50 16.63 17.31 15.14
N ILE A 51 15.36 16.93 15.36
CA ILE A 51 14.65 17.11 16.64
C ILE A 51 15.41 16.42 17.77
N LEU A 52 15.76 15.14 17.60
CA LEU A 52 16.47 14.36 18.62
C LEU A 52 17.84 14.95 18.95
N THR A 53 18.59 15.43 17.95
CA THR A 53 19.89 16.06 18.19
C THR A 53 19.76 17.44 18.83
N ALA A 54 18.76 18.24 18.43
CA ALA A 54 18.54 19.56 19.00
C ALA A 54 18.07 19.49 20.45
N ALA A 55 17.27 18.47 20.80
CA ALA A 55 16.76 18.22 22.14
C ALA A 55 17.83 17.90 23.20
N VAL A 56 19.09 17.70 22.79
CA VAL A 56 20.21 17.34 23.68
C VAL A 56 21.43 18.25 23.51
N THR A 57 21.29 19.35 22.78
CA THR A 57 22.39 20.29 22.50
C THR A 57 22.01 21.69 22.90
N GLU A 58 23.00 22.54 23.18
CA GLU A 58 22.78 23.87 23.73
C GLU A 58 22.29 24.90 22.70
N ASP A 59 22.79 24.84 21.45
CA ASP A 59 22.52 25.81 20.40
C ASP A 59 22.44 25.19 18.98
N GLU A 60 22.11 26.01 17.97
CA GLU A 60 21.98 25.59 16.56
C GLU A 60 23.25 24.92 16.01
N ALA A 61 24.43 25.47 16.36
CA ALA A 61 25.70 24.99 15.83
C ALA A 61 26.05 23.60 16.39
N ALA A 62 25.84 23.41 17.70
CA ALA A 62 25.96 22.13 18.37
C ALA A 62 24.96 21.11 17.83
N ALA A 63 23.70 21.51 17.60
CA ALA A 63 22.67 20.65 17.02
C ALA A 63 23.06 20.17 15.61
N LEU A 64 23.53 21.08 14.75
CA LEU A 64 23.99 20.73 13.39
C LEU A 64 25.24 19.85 13.41
N GLN A 65 26.16 20.09 14.33
CA GLN A 65 27.34 19.24 14.49
C GLN A 65 26.93 17.83 14.96
N ALA A 66 25.99 17.72 15.90
CA ALA A 66 25.45 16.45 16.34
C ALA A 66 24.70 15.72 15.21
N TYR A 67 23.89 16.43 14.43
CA TYR A 67 23.16 15.87 13.29
C TYR A 67 24.10 15.23 12.26
N ARG A 68 25.22 15.90 11.94
CA ARG A 68 26.20 15.51 10.91
C ARG A 68 27.23 14.48 11.37
N SER A 69 27.25 14.15 12.66
CA SER A 69 28.25 13.26 13.25
C SER A 69 27.63 11.97 13.77
N ALA A 70 28.49 11.05 14.24
CA ALA A 70 28.08 9.78 14.84
C ALA A 70 27.62 9.96 16.30
N THR A 71 26.76 10.96 16.56
CA THR A 71 26.19 11.22 17.90
C THR A 71 25.47 10.00 18.45
N ARG A 72 25.60 9.81 19.77
CA ARG A 72 24.99 8.70 20.48
C ARG A 72 24.18 9.22 21.66
N LEU A 73 22.91 8.82 21.72
CA LEU A 73 21.99 9.10 22.82
C LEU A 73 21.94 7.93 23.81
N ARG A 74 23.09 7.25 24.02
CA ARG A 74 23.18 6.09 24.90
C ARG A 74 22.80 6.51 26.32
N GLY A 75 21.92 5.73 26.93
CA GLY A 75 21.42 5.99 28.28
C GLY A 75 20.10 6.75 28.32
N LEU A 76 19.73 7.46 27.24
CA LEU A 76 18.43 8.12 27.15
C LEU A 76 17.34 7.15 26.70
N THR A 77 16.14 7.34 27.23
CA THR A 77 14.90 6.65 26.87
C THR A 77 13.97 7.63 26.18
N VAL A 78 13.69 7.36 24.91
CA VAL A 78 12.82 8.18 24.05
C VAL A 78 11.46 7.51 23.94
N PHE A 79 10.39 8.26 24.24
CA PHE A 79 9.01 7.82 24.11
C PHE A 79 8.28 8.60 23.00
N ASP A 80 7.63 7.88 22.10
CA ASP A 80 6.63 8.44 21.17
C ASP A 80 5.22 7.88 21.46
N PRO A 81 4.31 8.67 22.05
CA PRO A 81 2.95 8.25 22.35
C PRO A 81 1.98 8.24 21.15
N PHE A 82 2.42 8.67 19.96
CA PHE A 82 1.61 8.72 18.73
C PHE A 82 2.45 8.30 17.52
N ALA A 83 3.09 7.14 17.63
CA ALA A 83 4.26 6.82 16.82
C ALA A 83 3.99 6.56 15.34
N GLY A 84 2.75 6.29 14.94
CA GLY A 84 2.35 6.11 13.56
C GLY A 84 3.21 5.06 12.85
N SER A 85 3.95 5.47 11.81
CA SER A 85 4.85 4.58 11.06
C SER A 85 6.21 4.33 11.71
N GLY A 86 6.49 4.89 12.89
CA GLY A 86 7.73 4.67 13.63
C GLY A 86 8.92 5.52 13.19
N THR A 87 8.69 6.74 12.70
CA THR A 87 9.81 7.62 12.31
C THR A 87 10.69 7.95 13.53
N THR A 88 10.09 8.36 14.65
CA THR A 88 10.83 8.58 15.92
C THR A 88 11.55 7.32 16.38
N VAL A 89 10.87 6.18 16.33
CA VAL A 89 11.39 4.85 16.73
C VAL A 89 12.70 4.55 16.01
N VAL A 90 12.70 4.65 14.68
CA VAL A 90 13.87 4.37 13.84
C VAL A 90 14.99 5.40 14.06
N GLU A 91 14.66 6.69 14.13
CA GLU A 91 15.69 7.74 14.28
C GLU A 91 16.32 7.73 15.69
N ALA A 92 15.56 7.45 16.74
CA ALA A 92 16.08 7.27 18.09
C ALA A 92 16.97 6.01 18.20
N ALA A 93 16.55 4.91 17.58
CA ALA A 93 17.34 3.68 17.48
C ALA A 93 18.69 3.90 16.76
N LYS A 94 18.68 4.64 15.65
CA LYS A 94 19.89 5.02 14.89
C LYS A 94 20.90 5.79 15.73
N LEU A 95 20.43 6.58 16.69
CA LEU A 95 21.26 7.32 17.63
C LEU A 95 21.61 6.49 18.89
N GLY A 96 21.08 5.28 19.06
CA GLY A 96 21.40 4.40 20.18
C GLY A 96 20.68 4.71 21.49
N ALA A 97 19.55 5.42 21.43
CA ALA A 97 18.65 5.57 22.56
C ALA A 97 17.89 4.26 22.85
N ARG A 98 17.38 4.11 24.07
CA ARG A 98 16.31 3.17 24.38
C ARG A 98 15.01 3.72 23.80
N VAL A 99 14.20 2.84 23.21
CA VAL A 99 13.01 3.28 22.47
C VAL A 99 11.75 2.66 23.07
N VAL A 100 10.79 3.54 23.31
CA VAL A 100 9.42 3.23 23.71
C VAL A 100 8.48 3.86 22.69
N SER A 101 7.47 3.14 22.22
CA SER A 101 6.45 3.75 21.36
C SER A 101 5.09 3.12 21.47
N TRP A 102 4.08 3.96 21.34
CA TRP A 102 2.68 3.58 21.42
C TRP A 102 1.92 4.14 20.23
N ASP A 103 0.96 3.37 19.73
CA ASP A 103 -0.06 3.86 18.82
C ASP A 103 -1.36 3.11 19.07
N ILE A 104 -2.49 3.80 18.96
CA ILE A 104 -3.79 3.16 19.16
C ILE A 104 -4.13 2.20 18.01
N ASN A 105 -3.56 2.42 16.82
CA ASN A 105 -3.88 1.65 15.64
C ASN A 105 -2.94 0.44 15.48
N PRO A 106 -3.46 -0.80 15.43
CA PRO A 106 -2.63 -2.00 15.30
C PRO A 106 -1.85 -2.06 13.99
N VAL A 107 -2.35 -1.47 12.90
CA VAL A 107 -1.62 -1.41 11.62
C VAL A 107 -0.42 -0.49 11.74
N ALA A 108 -0.53 0.63 12.48
CA ALA A 108 0.59 1.52 12.77
C ALA A 108 1.69 0.77 13.53
N THR A 109 1.33 0.10 14.63
CA THR A 109 2.26 -0.71 15.42
C THR A 109 2.90 -1.82 14.57
N LEU A 110 2.14 -2.50 13.71
CA LEU A 110 2.67 -3.49 12.77
C LEU A 110 3.76 -2.88 11.86
N VAL A 111 3.53 -1.68 11.32
CA VAL A 111 4.54 -0.96 10.51
C VAL A 111 5.78 -0.62 11.33
N GLN A 112 5.60 -0.15 12.58
CA GLN A 112 6.70 0.17 13.50
C GLN A 112 7.58 -1.05 13.76
N ARG A 113 6.93 -2.18 14.08
CA ARG A 113 7.62 -3.45 14.30
C ARG A 113 8.42 -3.84 13.06
N GLN A 114 7.85 -3.76 11.86
CA GLN A 114 8.62 -4.09 10.65
C GLN A 114 9.83 -3.17 10.40
N ALA A 115 9.80 -1.95 10.94
CA ALA A 115 10.90 -1.00 10.79
C ALA A 115 12.12 -1.32 11.68
N VAL A 116 11.94 -2.07 12.77
CA VAL A 116 13.01 -2.33 13.77
C VAL A 116 13.14 -3.77 14.23
N GLN A 117 12.11 -4.60 14.09
CA GLN A 117 12.14 -5.99 14.51
C GLN A 117 13.29 -6.73 13.81
N ARG A 118 14.13 -7.41 14.58
CA ARG A 118 15.18 -8.26 14.04
C ARG A 118 14.55 -9.48 13.34
N TRP A 119 15.04 -9.77 12.14
CA TRP A 119 14.71 -10.99 11.42
C TRP A 119 15.95 -11.86 11.23
N ASP A 120 15.80 -13.18 11.34
CA ASP A 120 16.73 -14.09 10.72
C ASP A 120 16.43 -14.14 9.22
N ILE A 121 17.33 -13.62 8.41
CA ILE A 121 17.13 -13.53 6.95
C ILE A 121 17.00 -14.90 6.30
N SER A 122 17.68 -15.92 6.82
CA SER A 122 17.64 -17.27 6.27
C SER A 122 16.28 -17.91 6.56
N GLU A 123 15.76 -17.67 7.77
CA GLU A 123 14.42 -18.11 8.18
C GLU A 123 13.33 -17.35 7.39
N LEU A 124 13.49 -16.05 7.18
CA LEU A 124 12.54 -15.24 6.40
C LEU A 124 12.48 -15.69 4.93
N GLU A 125 13.62 -15.96 4.31
CA GLU A 125 13.68 -16.50 2.94
C GLU A 125 13.08 -17.91 2.87
N ARG A 126 13.35 -18.76 3.87
CA ARG A 126 12.72 -20.08 3.99
C ARG A 126 11.21 -19.98 4.13
N ALA A 127 10.71 -19.08 4.99
CA ALA A 127 9.29 -18.82 5.19
C ALA A 127 8.63 -18.35 3.88
N TYR A 128 9.26 -17.41 3.16
CA TYR A 128 8.79 -16.96 1.85
C TYR A 128 8.68 -18.12 0.85
N LYS A 129 9.67 -19.02 0.83
CA LYS A 129 9.66 -20.21 -0.04
C LYS A 129 8.55 -21.20 0.30
N LEU A 130 8.28 -21.43 1.58
CA LEU A 130 7.15 -22.26 1.98
C LEU A 130 5.80 -21.68 1.54
N VAL A 131 5.63 -20.35 1.63
CA VAL A 131 4.42 -19.68 1.11
C VAL A 131 4.34 -19.85 -0.41
N GLU A 132 5.45 -19.66 -1.11
CA GLU A 132 5.55 -19.88 -2.56
C GLU A 132 5.10 -21.29 -2.96
N GLU A 133 5.65 -22.32 -2.32
CA GLU A 133 5.34 -23.72 -2.59
C GLU A 133 3.87 -24.07 -2.32
N ARG A 134 3.25 -23.44 -1.31
CA ARG A 134 1.86 -23.71 -0.92
C ARG A 134 0.81 -23.11 -1.85
N CYS A 135 1.04 -21.92 -2.39
CA CYS A 135 -0.04 -21.17 -3.08
C CYS A 135 0.31 -20.72 -4.50
N ARG A 136 1.59 -20.53 -4.85
CA ARG A 136 1.96 -19.87 -6.12
C ARG A 136 1.42 -20.60 -7.34
N ALA A 137 1.57 -21.92 -7.39
CA ALA A 137 1.17 -22.71 -8.55
C ALA A 137 -0.32 -22.54 -8.88
N GLU A 138 -1.17 -22.51 -7.85
CA GLU A 138 -2.61 -22.31 -8.01
C GLU A 138 -2.96 -20.86 -8.38
N ILE A 139 -2.31 -19.88 -7.75
CA ILE A 139 -2.48 -18.47 -8.10
C ILE A 139 -2.07 -18.22 -9.58
N ASP A 140 -0.94 -18.77 -10.03
CA ASP A 140 -0.47 -18.68 -11.40
C ASP A 140 -1.46 -19.41 -12.36
N ARG A 141 -2.05 -20.54 -11.94
CA ARG A 141 -3.06 -21.30 -12.72
C ARG A 141 -4.32 -20.49 -13.00
N VAL A 142 -4.79 -19.71 -12.02
CA VAL A 142 -6.00 -18.89 -12.19
C VAL A 142 -5.74 -17.52 -12.82
N HIS A 143 -4.47 -17.17 -13.08
CA HIS A 143 -4.03 -15.93 -13.75
C HIS A 143 -3.27 -16.21 -15.05
N ARG A 144 -3.87 -17.01 -15.93
CA ARG A 144 -3.26 -17.38 -17.21
C ARG A 144 -4.23 -17.29 -18.38
N THR A 145 -3.67 -17.27 -19.58
CA THR A 145 -4.40 -17.53 -20.83
C THR A 145 -4.63 -19.04 -21.02
N GLU A 146 -5.48 -19.40 -21.98
CA GLU A 146 -5.68 -20.79 -22.40
C GLU A 146 -4.36 -21.46 -22.84
N SER A 147 -3.46 -20.70 -23.47
CA SER A 147 -2.11 -21.14 -23.86
C SER A 147 -1.14 -21.30 -22.67
N GLY A 148 -1.54 -20.93 -21.45
CA GLY A 148 -0.70 -21.00 -20.25
C GLY A 148 0.21 -19.78 -20.03
N GLU A 149 0.04 -18.69 -20.78
CA GLU A 149 0.83 -17.47 -20.59
C GLU A 149 0.27 -16.63 -19.44
N THR A 150 1.14 -15.98 -18.67
CA THR A 150 0.73 -15.21 -17.50
C THR A 150 -0.10 -13.99 -17.89
N VAL A 151 -1.28 -13.85 -17.28
CA VAL A 151 -2.06 -12.61 -17.32
C VAL A 151 -1.59 -11.72 -16.18
N LEU A 152 -0.96 -10.59 -16.51
CA LEU A 152 -0.49 -9.64 -15.50
C LEU A 152 -1.66 -8.86 -14.88
N TYR A 153 -2.62 -8.48 -15.72
CA TYR A 153 -3.77 -7.68 -15.30
C TYR A 153 -5.03 -8.00 -16.09
N TYR A 154 -6.16 -8.05 -15.41
CA TYR A 154 -7.50 -8.03 -16.00
C TYR A 154 -8.12 -6.64 -15.81
N PHE A 155 -8.76 -6.13 -16.86
CA PHE A 155 -9.44 -4.86 -16.85
C PHE A 155 -10.95 -5.07 -16.72
N TRP A 156 -11.54 -4.38 -15.77
CA TRP A 156 -12.96 -4.48 -15.44
C TRP A 156 -13.66 -3.16 -15.68
N VAL A 157 -14.96 -3.21 -15.94
CA VAL A 157 -15.85 -2.04 -16.00
C VAL A 157 -17.07 -2.27 -15.12
N ALA A 158 -17.41 -1.28 -14.30
CA ALA A 158 -18.65 -1.24 -13.54
C ALA A 158 -19.86 -1.10 -14.49
N VAL A 159 -20.96 -1.76 -14.16
CA VAL A 159 -22.20 -1.78 -14.93
C VAL A 159 -23.34 -1.36 -14.01
N ALA A 160 -24.16 -0.42 -14.48
CA ALA A 160 -25.38 0.01 -13.80
C ALA A 160 -26.57 -0.07 -14.75
N ALA A 161 -27.75 -0.42 -14.22
CA ALA A 161 -28.98 -0.44 -14.99
C ALA A 161 -29.56 0.97 -15.11
N CYS A 162 -30.05 1.33 -16.30
CA CYS A 162 -30.74 2.61 -16.47
C CYS A 162 -32.01 2.67 -15.58
N PRO A 163 -32.23 3.74 -14.79
CA PRO A 163 -33.45 3.88 -13.97
C PRO A 163 -34.76 3.95 -14.76
N VAL A 164 -34.71 4.17 -16.07
CA VAL A 164 -35.88 4.38 -16.93
C VAL A 164 -36.17 3.15 -17.79
N CYS A 165 -35.18 2.69 -18.56
CA CYS A 165 -35.37 1.57 -19.49
C CYS A 165 -34.72 0.25 -19.03
N HIS A 166 -34.07 0.26 -17.86
CA HIS A 166 -33.35 -0.91 -17.28
C HIS A 166 -32.21 -1.48 -18.13
N ALA A 167 -31.86 -0.85 -19.25
CA ALA A 167 -30.72 -1.25 -20.06
C ALA A 167 -29.40 -1.16 -19.27
N ASP A 168 -28.62 -2.24 -19.31
CA ASP A 168 -27.27 -2.28 -18.76
C ASP A 168 -26.37 -1.24 -19.44
N THR A 169 -25.68 -0.44 -18.63
CA THR A 169 -24.76 0.58 -19.11
C THR A 169 -23.38 0.38 -18.49
N ARG A 170 -22.39 0.07 -19.33
CA ARG A 170 -20.98 -0.01 -18.93
C ARG A 170 -20.44 1.40 -18.67
N LEU A 171 -19.91 1.64 -17.48
CA LEU A 171 -19.60 2.97 -16.96
C LEU A 171 -18.27 3.57 -17.47
N PHE A 172 -17.91 3.31 -18.73
CA PHE A 172 -16.73 3.91 -19.37
C PHE A 172 -16.85 5.44 -19.40
N SER A 173 -15.79 6.15 -19.00
CA SER A 173 -15.65 7.58 -19.30
C SER A 173 -15.07 7.83 -20.69
N THR A 174 -14.25 6.89 -21.16
CA THR A 174 -13.58 6.89 -22.45
C THR A 174 -13.38 5.46 -22.89
N HIS A 175 -13.37 5.21 -24.19
CA HIS A 175 -13.02 3.92 -24.76
C HIS A 175 -11.51 3.72 -24.93
N VAL A 176 -10.70 4.75 -24.66
CA VAL A 176 -9.23 4.62 -24.51
C VAL A 176 -8.93 4.13 -23.09
N PHE A 177 -8.55 2.87 -22.94
CA PHE A 177 -8.29 2.29 -21.61
C PHE A 177 -6.80 2.12 -21.28
N SER A 178 -5.92 2.19 -22.28
CA SER A 178 -4.48 2.22 -22.07
C SER A 178 -3.83 3.21 -23.04
N GLN A 179 -2.94 4.03 -22.51
CA GLN A 179 -2.12 4.99 -23.27
C GLN A 179 -0.84 5.27 -22.48
N ASN A 180 0.19 5.79 -23.15
CA ASN A 180 1.42 6.22 -22.48
C ASN A 180 1.18 7.41 -21.54
N ALA A 181 1.99 7.55 -20.49
CA ALA A 181 1.99 8.74 -19.62
C ALA A 181 2.23 10.06 -20.37
N TYR A 182 2.90 9.99 -21.53
CA TYR A 182 3.13 11.12 -22.43
C TYR A 182 2.48 10.88 -23.80
N PRO A 183 1.14 10.91 -23.89
CA PRO A 183 0.41 10.48 -25.09
C PRO A 183 0.69 11.38 -26.31
N LYS A 184 1.04 12.65 -26.09
CA LYS A 184 1.48 13.54 -27.18
C LYS A 184 2.79 13.09 -27.85
N ARG A 185 3.68 12.41 -27.12
CA ARG A 185 4.95 11.88 -27.63
C ARG A 185 4.81 10.44 -28.15
N VAL A 186 4.00 9.64 -27.46
CA VAL A 186 3.70 8.25 -27.81
C VAL A 186 2.19 8.12 -27.98
N PRO A 187 1.65 8.42 -29.18
CA PRO A 187 0.20 8.54 -29.40
C PRO A 187 -0.53 7.20 -29.47
N ALA A 188 0.19 6.09 -29.53
CA ALA A 188 -0.39 4.75 -29.53
C ALA A 188 -1.21 4.51 -28.25
N ALA A 189 -2.40 3.94 -28.42
CA ALA A 189 -3.32 3.67 -27.33
C ALA A 189 -4.11 2.37 -27.60
N ARG A 190 -4.64 1.78 -26.54
CA ARG A 190 -5.56 0.64 -26.60
C ARG A 190 -6.99 1.11 -26.41
N ILE A 191 -7.84 0.63 -27.30
CA ILE A 191 -9.23 1.06 -27.42
C ILE A 191 -10.12 -0.17 -27.25
N VAL A 192 -11.19 -0.03 -26.48
CA VAL A 192 -12.22 -1.06 -26.30
C VAL A 192 -13.48 -0.68 -27.08
N CYS A 193 -14.07 -1.63 -27.80
CA CYS A 193 -15.36 -1.42 -28.44
C CYS A 193 -16.50 -1.40 -27.39
N PRO A 194 -17.37 -0.38 -27.33
CA PRO A 194 -18.47 -0.34 -26.37
C PRO A 194 -19.50 -1.46 -26.51
N VAL A 195 -19.62 -2.03 -27.72
CA VAL A 195 -20.64 -3.03 -28.06
C VAL A 195 -20.12 -4.43 -27.76
N CYS A 196 -19.10 -4.87 -28.51
CA CYS A 196 -18.59 -6.25 -28.44
C CYS A 196 -17.34 -6.42 -27.56
N LEU A 197 -16.84 -5.36 -26.91
CA LEU A 197 -15.62 -5.38 -26.08
C LEU A 197 -14.34 -5.80 -26.82
N ASP A 198 -14.34 -5.72 -28.15
CA ASP A 198 -13.14 -5.93 -28.95
C ASP A 198 -12.03 -4.96 -28.54
N VAL A 199 -10.79 -5.45 -28.43
CA VAL A 199 -9.61 -4.66 -28.06
C VAL A 199 -8.76 -4.39 -29.29
N MET A 200 -8.44 -3.11 -29.51
CA MET A 200 -7.76 -2.63 -30.71
C MET A 200 -6.58 -1.73 -30.37
N LEU A 201 -5.62 -1.66 -31.30
CA LEU A 201 -4.59 -0.64 -31.31
C LEU A 201 -5.09 0.56 -32.12
N GLY A 202 -4.98 1.75 -31.56
CA GLY A 202 -5.28 2.99 -32.26
C GLY A 202 -4.49 4.14 -31.69
N ARG A 203 -5.02 5.36 -31.82
CA ARG A 203 -4.44 6.58 -31.25
C ARG A 203 -5.27 7.09 -30.08
N TYR A 204 -4.64 7.76 -29.11
CA TYR A 204 -5.32 8.34 -27.96
C TYR A 204 -6.33 9.46 -28.33
N ASP A 205 -6.12 10.10 -29.48
CA ASP A 205 -6.85 11.25 -30.01
C ASP A 205 -7.77 10.90 -31.19
N PHE A 206 -8.17 9.63 -31.31
CA PHE A 206 -9.09 9.20 -32.38
C PHE A 206 -10.48 9.84 -32.23
N ASP A 207 -11.08 10.23 -33.35
CA ASP A 207 -12.49 10.66 -33.39
C ASP A 207 -13.41 9.45 -33.48
N GLU A 208 -13.11 8.57 -34.43
CA GLU A 208 -13.90 7.40 -34.76
C GLU A 208 -13.02 6.28 -35.33
N LEU A 209 -13.39 5.03 -35.04
CA LEU A 209 -12.86 3.85 -35.71
C LEU A 209 -13.94 2.77 -35.82
N THR A 210 -13.68 1.78 -36.67
CA THR A 210 -14.53 0.58 -36.78
C THR A 210 -13.81 -0.59 -36.14
N CYS A 211 -14.47 -1.29 -35.21
CA CYS A 211 -13.88 -2.48 -34.60
C CYS A 211 -13.87 -3.67 -35.57
N ARG A 212 -13.17 -4.75 -35.21
CA ARG A 212 -13.07 -5.95 -36.06
C ARG A 212 -14.42 -6.60 -36.36
N ASN A 213 -15.43 -6.34 -35.53
CA ASN A 213 -16.79 -6.83 -35.68
C ASN A 213 -17.75 -5.82 -36.36
N GLY A 214 -17.24 -4.74 -36.95
CA GLY A 214 -18.04 -3.78 -37.72
C GLY A 214 -18.73 -2.68 -36.92
N HIS A 215 -18.63 -2.67 -35.58
CA HIS A 215 -19.22 -1.61 -34.76
C HIS A 215 -18.41 -0.31 -34.86
N ARG A 216 -19.13 0.81 -34.98
CA ARG A 216 -18.60 2.17 -34.84
C ARG A 216 -18.19 2.43 -33.39
N VAL A 217 -16.97 2.92 -33.19
CA VAL A 217 -16.40 3.25 -31.88
C VAL A 217 -15.97 4.71 -31.89
N THR A 218 -16.43 5.46 -30.89
CA THR A 218 -16.00 6.84 -30.65
C THR A 218 -15.19 6.90 -29.35
N ARG A 219 -14.48 8.00 -29.12
CA ARG A 219 -13.65 8.13 -27.91
C ARG A 219 -14.46 8.22 -26.62
N SER A 220 -15.58 8.94 -26.63
CA SER A 220 -16.38 9.22 -25.44
C SER A 220 -17.12 7.97 -24.95
N GLY A 221 -17.02 7.68 -23.66
CA GLY A 221 -17.78 6.62 -23.01
C GLY A 221 -19.17 7.07 -22.58
N ALA A 222 -19.92 6.15 -21.97
CA ALA A 222 -21.27 6.39 -21.47
C ALA A 222 -21.34 7.38 -20.30
N VAL A 223 -20.22 7.73 -19.65
CA VAL A 223 -20.23 8.52 -18.41
C VAL A 223 -19.36 9.77 -18.49
N THR A 224 -19.98 10.92 -18.22
CA THR A 224 -19.27 12.20 -18.06
C THR A 224 -19.47 12.72 -16.65
N ARG A 225 -18.37 12.88 -15.91
CA ARG A 225 -18.37 13.23 -14.47
C ARG A 225 -19.21 12.23 -13.66
N SER A 226 -20.37 12.64 -13.16
CA SER A 226 -21.29 11.84 -12.36
C SER A 226 -22.58 11.43 -13.10
N THR A 227 -22.70 11.79 -14.37
CA THR A 227 -23.88 11.49 -15.20
C THR A 227 -23.55 10.35 -16.17
N MET A 228 -24.43 9.36 -16.24
CA MET A 228 -24.40 8.30 -17.25
C MET A 228 -25.48 8.51 -18.31
N THR A 229 -25.20 8.05 -19.52
CA THR A 229 -26.15 7.99 -20.64
C THR A 229 -26.26 6.55 -21.09
N CYS A 230 -27.47 5.97 -21.02
CA CYS A 230 -27.69 4.59 -21.44
C CYS A 230 -27.74 4.46 -22.98
N PRO A 231 -27.76 3.23 -23.53
CA PRO A 231 -27.90 3.00 -24.97
C PRO A 231 -29.13 3.66 -25.61
N ASP A 232 -30.24 3.74 -24.88
CA ASP A 232 -31.49 4.39 -25.30
C ASP A 232 -31.51 5.91 -25.07
N ARG A 233 -30.35 6.50 -24.73
CA ARG A 233 -30.13 7.95 -24.53
C ARG A 233 -30.84 8.58 -23.32
N HIS A 234 -31.39 7.79 -22.40
CA HIS A 234 -31.77 8.30 -21.09
C HIS A 234 -30.52 8.73 -20.30
N THR A 235 -30.66 9.76 -19.48
CA THR A 235 -29.58 10.25 -18.62
C THR A 235 -29.98 10.20 -17.16
N SER A 236 -29.05 9.81 -16.30
CA SER A 236 -29.24 9.76 -14.84
C SER A 236 -27.92 9.99 -14.12
N LYS A 237 -27.94 10.27 -12.81
CA LYS A 237 -26.71 10.15 -12.03
C LYS A 237 -26.35 8.68 -11.91
N VAL A 238 -25.03 8.41 -11.91
CA VAL A 238 -24.52 7.06 -11.67
C VAL A 238 -25.05 6.53 -10.33
N LEU A 239 -25.04 7.35 -9.27
CA LEU A 239 -25.53 6.93 -7.96
C LEU A 239 -27.02 6.56 -7.97
N ASP A 240 -27.85 7.28 -8.71
CA ASP A 240 -29.29 6.97 -8.83
C ASP A 240 -29.49 5.63 -9.57
N ALA A 241 -28.65 5.35 -10.58
CA ALA A 241 -28.66 4.08 -11.32
C ALA A 241 -28.14 2.89 -10.51
N LEU A 242 -27.29 3.12 -9.52
CA LEU A 242 -26.86 2.08 -8.58
C LEU A 242 -27.90 1.76 -7.52
N ALA A 243 -28.83 2.68 -7.24
CA ALA A 243 -29.91 2.49 -6.26
C ALA A 243 -29.43 2.01 -4.87
N GLY A 244 -28.21 2.38 -4.46
CA GLY A 244 -27.62 1.96 -3.19
C GLY A 244 -26.97 0.58 -3.20
N GLU A 245 -26.89 -0.09 -4.34
CA GLU A 245 -26.21 -1.39 -4.50
C GLU A 245 -24.82 -1.23 -5.13
N ALA A 246 -23.89 -2.11 -4.72
CA ALA A 246 -22.56 -2.16 -5.32
C ALA A 246 -22.68 -2.49 -6.83
N PRO A 247 -21.93 -1.81 -7.71
CA PRO A 247 -22.01 -2.06 -9.14
C PRO A 247 -21.58 -3.49 -9.47
N ARG A 248 -22.34 -4.16 -10.34
CA ARG A 248 -21.85 -5.34 -11.04
C ARG A 248 -20.64 -4.96 -11.89
N SER A 249 -19.69 -5.87 -12.06
CA SER A 249 -18.48 -5.63 -12.86
C SER A 249 -18.35 -6.64 -13.99
N GLU A 250 -17.81 -6.21 -15.13
CA GLU A 250 -17.55 -7.07 -16.30
C GLU A 250 -16.08 -6.93 -16.74
N MET A 251 -15.39 -8.06 -16.98
CA MET A 251 -14.07 -8.05 -17.61
C MET A 251 -14.20 -7.65 -19.09
N TYR A 252 -13.36 -6.73 -19.56
CA TYR A 252 -13.37 -6.29 -20.97
C TYR A 252 -12.02 -6.41 -21.69
N ALA A 253 -10.90 -6.50 -20.97
CA ALA A 253 -9.58 -6.73 -21.57
C ALA A 253 -8.63 -7.40 -20.58
N LYS A 254 -7.51 -7.93 -21.10
CA LYS A 254 -6.40 -8.44 -20.29
C LYS A 254 -5.05 -8.01 -20.85
N LEU A 255 -4.05 -7.85 -19.98
CA LEU A 255 -2.65 -7.61 -20.35
C LEU A 255 -1.83 -8.88 -20.06
N VAL A 256 -1.41 -9.54 -21.13
CA VAL A 256 -0.67 -10.81 -21.08
C VAL A 256 0.82 -10.55 -21.19
N LEU A 257 1.61 -11.26 -20.38
CA LEU A 257 3.06 -11.40 -20.56
C LEU A 257 3.32 -12.69 -21.34
N GLY A 258 3.71 -12.55 -22.60
CA GLY A 258 3.97 -13.71 -23.43
C GLY A 258 5.25 -14.46 -23.05
N PHE A 259 5.39 -15.71 -23.50
CA PHE A 259 6.59 -16.51 -23.25
C PHE A 259 7.89 -15.85 -23.76
N ASN A 260 7.77 -14.96 -24.75
CA ASN A 260 8.87 -14.15 -25.27
C ASN A 260 9.20 -12.90 -24.43
N GLY A 261 8.56 -12.72 -23.27
CA GLY A 261 8.71 -11.58 -22.38
C GLY A 261 8.02 -10.29 -22.85
N LYS A 262 7.29 -10.31 -23.98
CA LYS A 262 6.59 -9.12 -24.49
C LYS A 262 5.17 -9.04 -23.94
N LYS A 263 4.77 -7.81 -23.59
CA LYS A 263 3.40 -7.51 -23.12
C LYS A 263 2.46 -7.28 -24.30
N ARG A 264 1.24 -7.81 -24.23
CA ARG A 264 0.19 -7.59 -25.23
C ARG A 264 -1.19 -7.52 -24.60
N TYR A 265 -2.06 -6.73 -25.21
CA TYR A 265 -3.44 -6.58 -24.78
C TYR A 265 -4.32 -7.47 -25.62
N GLU A 266 -5.23 -8.17 -24.95
CA GLU A 266 -6.16 -9.10 -25.59
C GLU A 266 -7.59 -8.83 -25.10
N PRO A 267 -8.59 -9.11 -25.94
CA PRO A 267 -9.97 -9.24 -25.48
C PRO A 267 -10.12 -10.38 -24.47
N ILE A 268 -11.21 -10.35 -23.72
CA ILE A 268 -11.63 -11.45 -22.84
C ILE A 268 -12.27 -12.56 -23.67
N THR A 269 -11.82 -13.79 -23.46
CA THR A 269 -12.32 -15.00 -24.14
C THR A 269 -13.27 -15.79 -23.24
N GLU A 270 -13.92 -16.82 -23.79
CA GLU A 270 -14.76 -17.73 -23.01
C GLU A 270 -13.96 -18.53 -21.98
N PHE A 271 -12.70 -18.87 -22.29
CA PHE A 271 -11.78 -19.44 -21.32
C PHE A 271 -11.60 -18.55 -20.10
N ASP A 272 -11.40 -17.23 -20.27
CA ASP A 272 -11.20 -16.32 -19.14
C ASP A 272 -12.47 -16.22 -18.26
N ARG A 273 -13.66 -16.23 -18.89
CA ARG A 273 -14.96 -16.22 -18.20
C ARG A 273 -15.17 -17.52 -17.42
N SER A 274 -14.87 -18.66 -18.04
CA SER A 274 -14.95 -19.98 -17.41
C SER A 274 -13.97 -20.11 -16.25
N LEU A 275 -12.73 -19.65 -16.40
CA LEU A 275 -11.72 -19.66 -15.34
C LEU A 275 -12.13 -18.75 -14.16
N TYR A 276 -12.74 -17.60 -14.43
CA TYR A 276 -13.30 -16.75 -13.37
C TYR A 276 -14.46 -17.44 -12.63
N ALA A 277 -15.39 -18.07 -13.36
CA ALA A 277 -16.48 -18.83 -12.76
C ALA A 277 -15.97 -20.02 -11.93
N GLU A 278 -14.90 -20.70 -12.38
CA GLU A 278 -14.20 -21.71 -11.60
C GLU A 278 -13.68 -21.13 -10.27
N CYS A 279 -13.05 -19.95 -10.30
CA CYS A 279 -12.59 -19.27 -9.08
C CYS A 279 -13.73 -18.96 -8.12
N SER A 280 -14.89 -18.50 -8.62
CA SER A 280 -16.09 -18.28 -7.81
C SER A 280 -16.55 -19.58 -7.12
N GLY A 281 -16.54 -20.71 -7.84
CA GLY A 281 -16.87 -22.01 -7.29
C GLY A 281 -15.87 -22.49 -6.22
N LEU A 282 -14.57 -22.34 -6.49
CA LEU A 282 -13.49 -22.69 -5.55
C LEU A 282 -13.54 -21.84 -4.28
N LEU A 283 -13.78 -20.53 -4.42
CA LEU A 283 -13.95 -19.63 -3.28
C LEU A 283 -15.10 -20.08 -2.38
N GLN A 284 -16.25 -20.45 -2.95
CA GLN A 284 -17.40 -20.93 -2.18
C GLN A 284 -17.11 -22.28 -1.50
N GLN A 285 -16.41 -23.18 -2.18
CA GLN A 285 -16.09 -24.52 -1.64
C GLN A 285 -15.08 -24.45 -0.49
N GLN A 286 -14.11 -23.53 -0.56
CA GLN A 286 -12.99 -23.43 0.39
C GLN A 286 -13.14 -22.26 1.37
N GLU A 287 -14.31 -21.61 1.41
CA GLU A 287 -14.52 -20.38 2.19
C GLU A 287 -14.15 -20.52 3.68
N SER A 288 -14.39 -21.68 4.28
CA SER A 288 -14.06 -21.94 5.69
C SER A 288 -12.57 -22.18 5.95
N GLU A 289 -11.79 -22.51 4.93
CA GLU A 289 -10.34 -22.78 5.04
C GLU A 289 -9.52 -21.52 4.77
N LEU A 290 -10.03 -20.68 3.87
CA LEU A 290 -9.39 -19.46 3.41
C LEU A 290 -9.49 -18.34 4.46
N VAL A 291 -8.37 -17.65 4.69
CA VAL A 291 -8.36 -16.34 5.32
C VAL A 291 -9.02 -15.33 4.37
N LEU A 292 -10.10 -14.68 4.79
CA LEU A 292 -10.88 -13.74 3.99
C LEU A 292 -11.16 -12.46 4.79
N PRO A 293 -11.43 -11.32 4.13
CA PRO A 293 -11.67 -10.05 4.83
C PRO A 293 -13.02 -10.07 5.55
N LEU A 294 -13.00 -9.70 6.82
CA LEU A 294 -14.18 -9.63 7.67
C LEU A 294 -14.58 -8.19 7.99
N GLY A 295 -15.84 -8.00 8.37
CA GLY A 295 -16.36 -6.73 8.88
C GLY A 295 -17.11 -5.88 7.86
N GLU A 296 -17.83 -4.91 8.41
CA GLU A 296 -18.64 -3.93 7.69
C GLU A 296 -17.92 -2.57 7.66
N LEU A 297 -18.34 -1.70 6.74
CA LEU A 297 -17.84 -0.33 6.68
C LEU A 297 -18.64 0.53 7.66
N ASP A 298 -17.94 1.09 8.65
CA ASP A 298 -18.52 2.11 9.52
C ASP A 298 -18.71 3.43 8.75
N HIS A 299 -19.73 4.19 9.14
CA HIS A 299 -19.95 5.53 8.58
C HIS A 299 -18.84 6.49 9.03
N GLY A 300 -18.12 7.03 8.05
CA GLY A 300 -17.00 7.96 8.28
C GLY A 300 -16.71 8.82 7.05
N GLU A 301 -15.77 9.74 7.20
CA GLU A 301 -15.43 10.74 6.17
C GLU A 301 -14.86 10.09 4.90
N ASN A 302 -14.01 9.07 5.08
CA ASN A 302 -13.36 8.32 4.00
C ASN A 302 -14.23 7.18 3.47
N THR A 303 -15.06 6.55 4.32
CA THR A 303 -15.91 5.41 3.92
C THR A 303 -17.20 5.84 3.23
N ARG A 304 -17.73 7.05 3.50
CA ARG A 304 -19.01 7.53 2.93
C ARG A 304 -19.10 7.40 1.41
N GLN A 305 -17.98 7.57 0.69
CA GLN A 305 -17.98 7.51 -0.76
C GLN A 305 -18.20 6.09 -1.25
N ALA A 306 -17.56 5.10 -0.61
CA ALA A 306 -17.77 3.69 -0.91
C ALA A 306 -19.19 3.26 -0.52
N ILE A 307 -19.69 3.67 0.66
CA ILE A 307 -21.05 3.38 1.12
C ILE A 307 -22.10 3.95 0.16
N ARG A 308 -21.93 5.18 -0.35
CA ARG A 308 -22.84 5.75 -1.35
C ARG A 308 -22.86 5.01 -2.69
N TRP A 309 -21.80 4.26 -2.99
CA TRP A 309 -21.71 3.36 -4.14
C TRP A 309 -22.18 1.93 -3.81
N GLY A 310 -22.79 1.72 -2.63
CA GLY A 310 -23.36 0.44 -2.21
C GLY A 310 -22.36 -0.56 -1.62
N PHE A 311 -21.12 -0.14 -1.35
CA PHE A 311 -20.15 -0.97 -0.63
C PHE A 311 -20.37 -0.83 0.88
N THR A 312 -20.81 -1.91 1.52
CA THR A 312 -21.10 -1.99 2.97
C THR A 312 -20.18 -2.98 3.71
N LYS A 313 -19.44 -3.84 2.99
CA LYS A 313 -18.53 -4.84 3.56
C LYS A 313 -17.15 -4.77 2.92
N TRP A 314 -16.09 -4.98 3.70
CA TRP A 314 -14.71 -4.98 3.19
C TRP A 314 -14.47 -6.04 2.11
N ARG A 315 -15.17 -7.18 2.20
CA ARG A 315 -15.14 -8.22 1.17
C ARG A 315 -15.54 -7.73 -0.23
N GLN A 316 -16.45 -6.77 -0.33
CA GLN A 316 -16.92 -6.25 -1.62
C GLN A 316 -15.85 -5.40 -2.35
N PHE A 317 -14.73 -5.09 -1.71
CA PHE A 317 -13.61 -4.39 -2.33
C PHE A 317 -12.80 -5.30 -3.26
N PHE A 318 -13.12 -6.59 -3.32
CA PHE A 318 -12.42 -7.60 -4.08
C PHE A 318 -13.41 -8.37 -4.95
N ASN A 319 -12.95 -8.84 -6.11
CA ASN A 319 -13.71 -9.82 -6.89
C ASN A 319 -13.38 -11.26 -6.44
N ASP A 320 -14.17 -12.24 -6.87
CA ASP A 320 -14.01 -13.63 -6.41
C ASP A 320 -12.62 -14.24 -6.69
N ARG A 321 -12.02 -13.98 -7.85
CA ARG A 321 -10.66 -14.46 -8.17
C ARG A 321 -9.60 -13.81 -7.28
N GLN A 322 -9.76 -12.52 -6.95
CA GLN A 322 -8.90 -11.84 -5.99
C GLN A 322 -9.07 -12.43 -4.58
N LEU A 323 -10.31 -12.63 -4.11
CA LEU A 323 -10.59 -13.24 -2.80
C LEU A 323 -9.99 -14.64 -2.69
N TYR A 324 -10.18 -15.48 -3.70
CA TYR A 324 -9.61 -16.82 -3.75
C TYR A 324 -8.07 -16.78 -3.68
N SER A 325 -7.45 -15.98 -4.54
CA SER A 325 -5.98 -15.95 -4.68
C SER A 325 -5.29 -15.29 -3.49
N LEU A 326 -5.84 -14.19 -2.98
CA LEU A 326 -5.35 -13.54 -1.76
C LEU A 326 -5.64 -14.39 -0.53
N GLY A 327 -6.76 -15.10 -0.49
CA GLY A 327 -7.10 -16.03 0.58
C GLY A 327 -6.14 -17.21 0.65
N LEU A 328 -5.76 -17.80 -0.48
CA LEU A 328 -4.73 -18.85 -0.53
C LEU A 328 -3.39 -18.33 0.00
N LEU A 329 -2.98 -17.13 -0.43
CA LEU A 329 -1.75 -16.50 0.01
C LEU A 329 -1.76 -16.20 1.52
N ALA A 330 -2.84 -15.61 2.03
CA ALA A 330 -3.00 -15.31 3.44
C ALA A 330 -3.04 -16.57 4.31
N SER A 331 -3.76 -17.60 3.89
CA SER A 331 -3.83 -18.88 4.59
C SER A 331 -2.47 -19.57 4.63
N ALA A 332 -1.73 -19.54 3.51
CA ALA A 332 -0.37 -20.07 3.45
C ALA A 332 0.56 -19.41 4.47
N ILE A 333 0.39 -18.10 4.75
CA ILE A 333 1.12 -17.33 5.76
C ILE A 333 0.63 -17.66 7.19
N ARG A 334 -0.69 -17.66 7.43
CA ARG A 334 -1.31 -18.02 8.72
C ARG A 334 -0.78 -19.36 9.23
N ASP A 335 -0.72 -20.33 8.32
CA ASP A 335 -0.40 -21.72 8.63
C ASP A 335 1.12 -22.01 8.62
N LEU A 336 1.96 -20.97 8.58
CA LEU A 336 3.41 -21.13 8.68
C LEU A 336 3.83 -21.50 10.10
N SER A 337 4.67 -22.54 10.18
CA SER A 337 5.38 -22.93 11.40
C SER A 337 6.84 -22.48 11.30
N VAL A 338 7.06 -21.17 11.45
CA VAL A 338 8.35 -20.46 11.36
C VAL A 338 8.49 -19.49 12.54
N GLY A 339 9.63 -18.79 12.64
CA GLY A 339 9.80 -17.72 13.63
C GLY A 339 8.67 -16.67 13.60
N ALA A 340 8.21 -16.24 14.78
CA ALA A 340 7.07 -15.33 14.89
C ALA A 340 7.32 -13.99 14.20
N ALA A 341 8.53 -13.44 14.31
CA ALA A 341 8.93 -12.19 13.68
C ALA A 341 8.92 -12.30 12.14
N GLU A 342 9.37 -13.42 11.59
CA GLU A 342 9.40 -13.68 10.15
C GLU A 342 7.99 -13.91 9.58
N ARG A 343 7.11 -14.60 10.33
CA ARG A 343 5.70 -14.73 9.96
C ARG A 343 4.99 -13.38 9.98
N GLU A 344 5.19 -12.58 11.03
CA GLU A 344 4.65 -11.22 11.15
C GLU A 344 5.10 -10.33 9.97
N ALA A 345 6.37 -10.46 9.57
CA ALA A 345 6.92 -9.75 8.41
C ALA A 345 6.24 -10.13 7.09
N LEU A 346 5.93 -11.41 6.89
CA LEU A 346 5.19 -11.87 5.71
C LEU A 346 3.70 -11.46 5.77
N ALA A 347 3.08 -11.42 6.95
CA ALA A 347 1.73 -10.91 7.13
C ALA A 347 1.65 -9.40 6.83
N ALA A 348 2.62 -8.62 7.31
CA ALA A 348 2.75 -7.20 6.97
C ALA A 348 3.00 -7.00 5.46
N LEU A 349 3.82 -7.84 4.84
CA LEU A 349 4.04 -7.82 3.39
C LEU A 349 2.73 -8.09 2.63
N PHE A 350 1.98 -9.13 3.01
CA PHE A 350 0.68 -9.46 2.43
C PHE A 350 -0.29 -8.28 2.56
N SER A 351 -0.40 -7.71 3.76
CA SER A 351 -1.23 -6.52 4.00
C SER A 351 -0.83 -5.37 3.06
N GLY A 352 0.47 -5.16 2.85
CA GLY A 352 0.98 -4.16 1.90
C GLY A 352 0.62 -4.44 0.44
N THR A 353 0.49 -5.71 0.05
CA THR A 353 0.05 -6.16 -1.28
C THR A 353 -1.42 -5.80 -1.55
N LEU A 354 -2.27 -5.79 -0.52
CA LEU A 354 -3.69 -5.45 -0.64
C LEU A 354 -3.93 -4.04 -1.20
N GLU A 355 -2.99 -3.11 -0.97
CA GLU A 355 -3.03 -1.74 -1.52
C GLU A 355 -3.18 -1.72 -3.05
N PHE A 356 -2.62 -2.74 -3.72
CA PHE A 356 -2.52 -2.86 -5.18
C PHE A 356 -3.45 -3.93 -5.76
N ASN A 357 -4.07 -4.77 -4.94
CA ASN A 357 -4.82 -5.95 -5.39
C ASN A 357 -6.26 -5.90 -4.85
N ASN A 358 -7.05 -4.96 -5.37
CA ASN A 358 -8.46 -4.77 -5.04
C ASN A 358 -9.18 -4.09 -6.22
N MET A 359 -10.51 -4.04 -6.19
CA MET A 359 -11.36 -3.45 -7.23
C MET A 359 -11.46 -1.91 -7.18
N PHE A 360 -10.70 -1.26 -6.28
CA PHE A 360 -10.54 0.19 -6.22
C PHE A 360 -9.20 0.63 -6.84
N CYS A 361 -8.41 -0.31 -7.37
CA CYS A 361 -7.23 -0.01 -8.16
C CYS A 361 -7.60 0.41 -9.58
N SER A 362 -6.81 1.31 -10.18
CA SER A 362 -6.99 1.74 -11.57
C SER A 362 -5.69 1.58 -12.37
N PHE A 363 -5.78 1.55 -13.69
CA PHE A 363 -4.60 1.54 -14.55
C PHE A 363 -3.97 2.95 -14.65
N LYS A 364 -2.65 3.06 -14.49
CA LYS A 364 -1.90 4.34 -14.61
C LYS A 364 -1.55 4.73 -16.04
N GLY A 365 -1.58 3.78 -16.97
CA GLY A 365 -1.04 3.94 -18.31
C GLY A 365 0.34 3.31 -18.48
N GLU A 366 0.80 3.28 -19.72
CA GLU A 366 2.11 2.73 -20.10
C GLU A 366 3.27 3.69 -19.77
N GLY A 367 4.46 3.13 -19.58
CA GLY A 367 5.66 3.91 -19.24
C GLY A 367 5.80 4.27 -17.76
N THR A 368 4.87 3.82 -16.91
CA THR A 368 4.95 3.91 -15.45
C THR A 368 4.59 2.55 -14.82
N GLY A 369 4.70 2.41 -13.49
CA GLY A 369 4.15 1.24 -12.82
C GLY A 369 2.65 1.11 -13.10
N ALA A 370 2.18 -0.08 -13.48
CA ALA A 370 0.86 -0.26 -14.10
C ALA A 370 -0.31 0.10 -13.16
N VAL A 371 -0.17 -0.20 -11.86
CA VAL A 371 -1.25 -0.08 -10.88
C VAL A 371 -1.23 1.29 -10.19
N ARG A 372 -2.35 2.01 -10.26
CA ARG A 372 -2.70 3.08 -9.32
C ARG A 372 -3.39 2.41 -8.15
N HIS A 373 -2.68 2.40 -7.03
CA HIS A 373 -3.12 1.77 -5.80
C HIS A 373 -4.26 2.58 -5.17
N MET A 374 -5.13 1.92 -4.40
CA MET A 374 -6.38 2.48 -3.88
C MET A 374 -6.18 3.81 -3.12
N PHE A 375 -5.14 3.90 -2.28
CA PHE A 375 -4.88 5.09 -1.46
C PHE A 375 -4.08 6.22 -2.13
N SER A 376 -4.03 6.28 -3.47
CA SER A 376 -3.27 7.32 -4.19
C SER A 376 -3.78 8.75 -3.91
N HIS A 377 -5.03 8.87 -3.47
CA HIS A 377 -5.68 10.14 -3.10
C HIS A 377 -6.07 10.21 -1.62
N HIS A 378 -5.59 9.27 -0.79
CA HIS A 378 -5.92 9.18 0.64
C HIS A 378 -7.43 9.06 0.94
N VAL A 379 -8.19 8.44 0.03
CA VAL A 379 -9.64 8.21 0.15
C VAL A 379 -10.00 6.81 -0.37
N LEU A 380 -11.16 6.27 0.04
CA LEU A 380 -11.73 5.05 -0.53
C LEU A 380 -12.63 5.40 -1.72
N LYS A 381 -12.02 5.58 -2.88
CA LYS A 381 -12.72 6.00 -4.11
C LYS A 381 -13.06 4.78 -4.98
N PRO A 382 -14.34 4.43 -5.16
CA PRO A 382 -14.74 3.39 -6.11
C PRO A 382 -14.27 3.72 -7.52
N GLU A 383 -13.73 2.71 -8.21
CA GLU A 383 -13.28 2.85 -9.59
C GLU A 383 -14.31 2.29 -10.56
N ARG A 384 -14.63 3.07 -11.60
CA ARG A 384 -15.55 2.63 -12.67
C ARG A 384 -14.89 1.65 -13.63
N THR A 385 -13.57 1.71 -13.75
CA THR A 385 -12.79 0.77 -14.55
C THR A 385 -11.68 0.16 -13.72
N PRO A 386 -12.00 -0.77 -12.80
CA PRO A 386 -11.01 -1.39 -11.93
C PRO A 386 -9.94 -2.14 -12.72
N LEU A 387 -8.75 -2.19 -12.14
CA LEU A 387 -7.64 -3.02 -12.59
C LEU A 387 -7.39 -4.12 -11.56
N GLU A 388 -7.59 -5.36 -11.97
CA GLU A 388 -7.18 -6.51 -11.19
C GLU A 388 -5.75 -6.90 -11.57
N ALA A 389 -4.85 -6.96 -10.59
CA ALA A 389 -3.47 -7.39 -10.76
C ALA A 389 -3.26 -8.83 -10.30
N HIS A 390 -2.24 -9.48 -10.86
CA HIS A 390 -1.79 -10.80 -10.41
C HIS A 390 -1.18 -10.71 -8.99
N PRO A 391 -1.77 -11.37 -7.96
CA PRO A 391 -1.38 -11.16 -6.57
C PRO A 391 0.04 -11.63 -6.23
N TRP A 392 0.46 -12.80 -6.73
CA TRP A 392 1.84 -13.27 -6.61
C TRP A 392 2.80 -12.43 -7.48
N GLY A 393 2.47 -12.35 -8.76
CA GLY A 393 3.12 -11.51 -9.77
C GLY A 393 4.44 -12.05 -10.30
N THR A 394 5.04 -11.24 -11.16
CA THR A 394 6.29 -11.49 -11.88
C THR A 394 7.20 -10.25 -11.78
N PRO A 395 8.47 -10.30 -12.22
CA PRO A 395 9.30 -9.10 -12.30
C PRO A 395 8.71 -7.95 -13.15
N ALA A 396 7.75 -8.26 -14.03
CA ALA A 396 7.05 -7.28 -14.85
C ALA A 396 5.78 -6.69 -14.19
N SER A 397 5.45 -7.16 -12.98
CA SER A 397 4.28 -6.76 -12.19
C SER A 397 4.57 -5.54 -11.32
N SER A 398 3.53 -4.87 -10.84
CA SER A 398 3.64 -3.74 -9.92
C SER A 398 2.78 -3.99 -8.69
N GLY A 399 3.40 -3.99 -7.50
CA GLY A 399 2.67 -4.11 -6.23
C GLY A 399 2.19 -5.51 -5.88
N SER A 400 2.81 -6.55 -6.46
CA SER A 400 2.51 -7.95 -6.15
C SER A 400 3.35 -8.45 -4.95
N PHE A 401 2.94 -9.55 -4.32
CA PHE A 401 3.62 -10.11 -3.15
C PHE A 401 5.12 -10.35 -3.39
N SER A 402 5.47 -11.02 -4.49
CA SER A 402 6.87 -11.32 -4.83
C SER A 402 7.71 -10.05 -5.10
N THR A 403 7.13 -9.05 -5.77
CA THR A 403 7.84 -7.80 -6.08
C THR A 403 8.01 -6.92 -4.84
N LEU A 404 7.04 -6.93 -3.91
CA LEU A 404 7.11 -6.20 -2.65
C LEU A 404 8.06 -6.87 -1.64
N PHE A 405 8.19 -8.20 -1.65
CA PHE A 405 9.20 -8.90 -0.84
C PHE A 405 10.61 -8.34 -1.12
N GLN A 406 10.95 -8.23 -2.41
CA GLN A 406 12.23 -7.69 -2.87
C GLN A 406 12.35 -6.17 -2.64
N SER A 407 11.35 -5.40 -3.10
CA SER A 407 11.45 -3.94 -3.16
C SER A 407 11.19 -3.22 -1.84
N ARG A 408 10.48 -3.86 -0.90
CA ARG A 408 10.16 -3.33 0.42
C ARG A 408 10.85 -4.10 1.54
N LEU A 409 10.59 -5.40 1.67
CA LEU A 409 10.99 -6.16 2.86
C LEU A 409 12.51 -6.39 2.94
N LEU A 410 13.13 -6.97 1.91
CA LEU A 410 14.58 -7.18 1.86
C LEU A 410 15.35 -5.85 1.88
N ARG A 411 14.80 -4.82 1.22
CA ARG A 411 15.38 -3.48 1.23
C ARG A 411 15.36 -2.85 2.63
N ALA A 412 14.29 -3.05 3.38
CA ALA A 412 14.22 -2.64 4.77
C ALA A 412 15.27 -3.37 5.61
N GLN A 413 15.42 -4.69 5.43
CA GLN A 413 16.47 -5.47 6.11
C GLN A 413 17.87 -4.90 5.90
N VAL A 414 18.25 -4.63 4.64
CA VAL A 414 19.55 -4.02 4.32
C VAL A 414 19.73 -2.68 5.04
N TYR A 415 18.68 -1.85 5.06
CA TYR A 415 18.74 -0.56 5.74
C TYR A 415 18.83 -0.70 7.26
N LYS A 416 18.10 -1.63 7.89
CA LYS A 416 18.16 -1.83 9.35
C LYS A 416 19.57 -2.21 9.80
N LEU A 417 20.29 -3.00 9.01
CA LEU A 417 21.67 -3.41 9.28
C LEU A 417 22.68 -2.28 9.06
N ALA A 418 22.49 -1.45 8.04
CA ALA A 418 23.38 -0.35 7.71
C ALA A 418 22.58 0.93 7.33
N PRO A 419 22.00 1.63 8.32
CA PRO A 419 21.20 2.80 8.05
C PRO A 419 22.01 3.91 7.41
N THR A 420 21.34 4.69 6.56
CA THR A 420 21.91 5.88 5.95
C THR A 420 21.07 7.11 6.26
N ASP A 421 21.74 8.26 6.24
CA ASP A 421 21.20 9.57 6.54
C ASP A 421 21.36 10.52 5.34
N GLN A 422 20.72 11.68 5.42
CA GLN A 422 20.79 12.72 4.39
C GLN A 422 21.51 13.95 4.98
N LEU A 423 22.58 14.40 4.34
CA LEU A 423 23.33 15.58 4.75
C LEU A 423 23.31 16.64 3.64
N LEU A 424 23.18 17.91 4.02
CA LEU A 424 23.39 19.03 3.10
C LEU A 424 24.89 19.33 2.96
N LYS A 425 25.42 19.22 1.74
CA LYS A 425 26.76 19.66 1.34
C LYS A 425 26.67 20.84 0.36
N ALA A 426 27.82 21.37 -0.07
CA ALA A 426 27.87 22.48 -1.02
C ALA A 426 27.18 22.16 -2.34
N GLU A 427 27.28 20.92 -2.80
CA GLU A 427 26.74 20.42 -4.07
C GLU A 427 25.28 19.95 -3.98
N GLY A 428 24.70 19.92 -2.77
CA GLY A 428 23.33 19.47 -2.52
C GLY A 428 23.22 18.43 -1.41
N VAL A 429 22.06 17.76 -1.35
CA VAL A 429 21.78 16.74 -0.34
C VAL A 429 22.36 15.40 -0.77
N VAL A 430 23.19 14.80 0.08
CA VAL A 430 23.85 13.52 -0.19
C VAL A 430 23.49 12.47 0.84
N ARG A 431 23.36 11.22 0.38
CA ARG A 431 23.23 10.06 1.26
C ARG A 431 24.57 9.76 1.93
N THR A 432 24.57 9.63 3.26
CA THR A 432 25.77 9.39 4.06
C THR A 432 25.58 8.15 4.93
N ALA A 433 26.56 7.25 4.94
CA ALA A 433 26.61 6.06 5.79
C ALA A 433 27.55 6.29 6.99
N GLY A 434 27.50 5.40 7.99
CA GLY A 434 28.43 5.40 9.13
C GLY A 434 28.09 6.39 10.26
N LEU A 435 27.05 7.21 10.10
CA LEU A 435 26.57 8.12 11.17
C LEU A 435 25.67 7.42 12.19
N SER A 436 24.97 6.37 11.76
CA SER A 436 23.89 5.73 12.51
C SER A 436 24.24 4.29 12.88
N LEU A 437 23.76 3.85 14.03
CA LEU A 437 23.80 2.45 14.46
C LEU A 437 22.75 1.61 13.73
N PRO A 438 22.93 0.28 13.61
CA PRO A 438 21.85 -0.62 13.17
C PRO A 438 20.59 -0.44 14.01
N THR A 439 19.42 -0.61 13.40
CA THR A 439 18.12 -0.41 14.05
C THR A 439 17.40 -1.69 14.41
N GLU A 440 18.00 -2.85 14.13
CA GLU A 440 17.40 -4.13 14.50
C GLU A 440 17.40 -4.34 16.01
N ALA A 441 16.25 -4.73 16.54
CA ALA A 441 16.04 -5.03 17.95
C ALA A 441 14.99 -6.12 18.13
N THR A 442 15.03 -6.75 19.30
CA THR A 442 13.90 -7.55 19.79
C THR A 442 12.81 -6.59 20.25
N VAL A 443 11.59 -6.73 19.72
CA VAL A 443 10.44 -5.95 20.22
C VAL A 443 9.80 -6.69 21.38
N ALA A 444 9.55 -5.96 22.47
CA ALA A 444 8.77 -6.41 23.61
C ALA A 444 7.36 -5.79 23.56
N ASP A 445 6.35 -6.58 23.90
CA ASP A 445 4.94 -6.16 23.98
C ASP A 445 4.50 -5.82 25.42
N VAL A 446 5.35 -6.14 26.41
CA VAL A 446 5.18 -5.81 27.83
C VAL A 446 6.45 -5.13 28.33
N TRP A 447 6.31 -4.14 29.21
CA TRP A 447 7.45 -3.49 29.83
C TRP A 447 8.34 -4.53 30.54
N PRO A 448 9.64 -4.66 30.19
CA PRO A 448 10.51 -5.63 30.83
C PRO A 448 10.72 -5.28 32.30
N ALA A 449 10.55 -6.26 33.20
CA ALA A 449 10.71 -6.04 34.65
C ALA A 449 12.10 -5.52 35.05
N ALA A 450 13.14 -5.89 34.30
CA ALA A 450 14.52 -5.40 34.51
C ALA A 450 14.82 -4.07 33.79
N GLY A 451 13.81 -3.44 33.18
CA GLY A 451 13.96 -2.26 32.33
C GLY A 451 14.48 -2.59 30.91
N LEU A 452 14.54 -1.56 30.06
CA LEU A 452 14.97 -1.71 28.68
C LEU A 452 16.49 -1.90 28.56
N THR A 453 16.87 -3.04 28.00
CA THR A 453 18.27 -3.40 27.70
C THR A 453 18.66 -2.98 26.28
N PRO A 454 19.96 -2.76 26.00
CA PRO A 454 20.42 -2.53 24.62
C PRO A 454 19.97 -3.66 23.68
N GLY A 455 19.39 -3.31 22.54
CA GLY A 455 18.87 -4.27 21.57
C GLY A 455 17.44 -4.75 21.83
N THR A 456 16.77 -4.20 22.85
CA THR A 456 15.33 -4.38 23.07
C THR A 456 14.60 -3.05 22.91
N MET A 457 13.43 -3.05 22.28
CA MET A 457 12.54 -1.90 22.18
C MET A 457 11.15 -2.28 22.69
N TYR A 458 10.46 -1.34 23.35
CA TYR A 458 9.10 -1.56 23.84
C TYR A 458 8.10 -0.84 22.92
N LEU A 459 7.39 -1.60 22.08
CA LEU A 459 6.42 -1.04 21.14
C LEU A 459 5.04 -1.63 21.44
N ARG A 460 4.02 -0.80 21.58
CA ARG A 460 2.69 -1.25 22.01
C ARG A 460 1.56 -0.67 21.19
N THR A 461 0.57 -1.50 20.89
CA THR A 461 -0.74 -1.04 20.46
C THR A 461 -1.59 -0.69 21.69
N GLY A 462 -2.06 0.55 21.79
CA GLY A 462 -2.92 0.98 22.91
C GLY A 462 -3.12 2.48 23.02
N ASP A 463 -4.05 2.85 23.90
CA ASP A 463 -4.32 4.24 24.27
C ASP A 463 -3.19 4.78 25.15
N SER A 464 -2.42 5.73 24.62
CA SER A 464 -1.28 6.34 25.31
C SER A 464 -1.68 7.28 26.45
N SER A 465 -2.97 7.54 26.68
CA SER A 465 -3.45 8.20 27.91
C SER A 465 -3.35 7.30 29.15
N ARG A 466 -3.17 5.98 28.96
CA ARG A 466 -3.09 4.98 30.03
C ARG A 466 -1.92 4.04 29.80
N THR A 467 -0.74 4.44 30.30
CA THR A 467 0.49 3.65 30.13
C THR A 467 0.79 2.74 31.32
N ASP A 468 1.61 1.71 31.09
CA ASP A 468 2.24 0.86 32.12
C ASP A 468 3.72 1.22 32.32
N LEU A 469 4.13 2.40 31.86
CA LEU A 469 5.48 2.91 32.02
C LEU A 469 5.71 3.30 33.49
N PRO A 470 6.85 2.92 34.10
CA PRO A 470 7.18 3.39 35.44
C PRO A 470 7.37 4.90 35.48
N ASP A 471 7.12 5.52 36.63
CA ASP A 471 7.43 6.93 36.87
C ASP A 471 8.93 7.20 36.62
N GLU A 472 9.24 8.40 36.11
CA GLU A 472 10.62 8.87 35.86
C GLU A 472 11.46 7.95 34.94
N SER A 473 10.82 7.09 34.13
CA SER A 473 11.51 6.15 33.24
C SER A 473 11.85 6.71 31.85
N ILE A 474 11.34 7.89 31.51
CA ILE A 474 11.43 8.50 30.18
C ILE A 474 12.22 9.81 30.27
N ASP A 475 13.26 9.95 29.45
CA ASP A 475 14.11 11.14 29.40
C ASP A 475 13.61 12.17 28.37
N LEU A 476 13.03 11.68 27.26
CA LEU A 476 12.54 12.53 26.17
C LEU A 476 11.23 12.00 25.61
N ILE A 477 10.23 12.86 25.52
CA ILE A 477 8.97 12.59 24.82
C ILE A 477 8.99 13.34 23.50
N VAL A 478 8.95 12.62 22.38
CA VAL A 478 8.85 13.21 21.04
C VAL A 478 7.52 12.78 20.44
N THR A 479 6.68 13.75 20.08
CA THR A 479 5.33 13.46 19.60
C THR A 479 4.90 14.41 18.49
N ASP A 480 4.08 13.89 17.58
CA ASP A 480 3.43 14.63 16.51
C ASP A 480 2.01 14.05 16.33
N PRO A 481 1.04 14.50 17.16
CA PRO A 481 -0.29 13.92 17.18
C PRO A 481 -1.03 14.11 15.85
N PRO A 482 -2.02 13.26 15.53
CA PRO A 482 -2.76 13.37 14.28
C PRO A 482 -3.43 14.74 14.14
N TYR A 483 -3.33 15.33 12.95
CA TYR A 483 -4.09 16.53 12.60
C TYR A 483 -5.56 16.11 12.47
N MET A 484 -6.37 16.44 13.49
CA MET A 484 -7.78 16.02 13.64
C MET A 484 -8.54 15.90 12.31
N ASP A 485 -8.49 16.96 11.48
CA ASP A 485 -9.40 17.13 10.33
C ASP A 485 -8.80 16.78 8.95
N ASN A 486 -7.52 16.42 8.85
CA ASN A 486 -6.89 16.35 7.52
C ASN A 486 -7.05 14.99 6.82
N VAL A 487 -6.94 13.87 7.55
CA VAL A 487 -7.16 12.53 7.00
C VAL A 487 -7.49 11.55 8.14
N HIS A 488 -8.64 10.86 8.05
CA HIS A 488 -9.08 9.85 9.01
C HIS A 488 -8.39 8.50 8.74
N TYR A 489 -7.15 8.35 9.22
CA TYR A 489 -6.31 7.18 8.95
C TYR A 489 -6.85 5.87 9.53
N SER A 490 -7.62 5.93 10.62
CA SER A 490 -8.28 4.75 11.22
C SER A 490 -9.22 4.08 10.23
N GLU A 491 -10.13 4.85 9.64
CA GLU A 491 -11.11 4.37 8.64
C GLU A 491 -10.42 3.72 7.43
N LEU A 492 -9.25 4.24 7.02
CA LEU A 492 -8.50 3.69 5.91
C LEU A 492 -7.70 2.44 6.32
N ALA A 493 -7.24 2.37 7.56
CA ALA A 493 -6.50 1.23 8.10
C ALA A 493 -7.40 0.00 8.29
N ASP A 494 -8.70 0.20 8.52
CA ASP A 494 -9.67 -0.89 8.67
C ASP A 494 -9.74 -1.81 7.44
N PHE A 495 -9.46 -1.27 6.25
CA PHE A 495 -9.28 -2.09 5.04
C PHE A 495 -8.21 -3.17 5.19
N PHE A 496 -7.09 -2.84 5.83
CA PHE A 496 -6.02 -3.81 6.11
C PHE A 496 -6.38 -4.69 7.31
N HIS A 497 -6.98 -4.09 8.34
CA HIS A 497 -7.37 -4.79 9.54
C HIS A 497 -8.38 -5.91 9.27
N ALA A 498 -9.29 -5.69 8.32
CA ALA A 498 -10.27 -6.68 7.85
C ALA A 498 -9.64 -8.04 7.50
N TRP A 499 -8.41 -8.04 6.96
CA TRP A 499 -7.64 -9.26 6.67
C TRP A 499 -6.72 -9.68 7.83
N LEU A 500 -6.05 -8.72 8.47
CA LEU A 500 -5.03 -9.01 9.49
C LEU A 500 -5.60 -9.70 10.73
N ARG A 501 -6.89 -9.51 11.05
CA ARG A 501 -7.55 -10.17 12.20
C ARG A 501 -7.47 -11.69 12.15
N GLU A 502 -7.60 -12.27 10.96
CA GLU A 502 -7.57 -13.72 10.74
C GLU A 502 -6.13 -14.26 10.57
N LEU A 503 -5.16 -13.38 10.28
CA LEU A 503 -3.74 -13.75 10.19
C LEU A 503 -3.07 -13.87 11.56
N VAL A 504 -3.63 -13.20 12.59
CA VAL A 504 -3.06 -13.08 13.93
C VAL A 504 -1.53 -12.86 13.87
N PRO A 505 -1.11 -11.77 13.18
CA PRO A 505 0.29 -11.50 12.85
C PRO A 505 1.19 -11.42 14.08
#